data_AF-A0A3C0ZY93-F1
#
_entry.id   AF-A0A3C0ZY93-F1
#
_cell.length_a   1.000
_cell.length_b   1.000
_cell.length_c   1.000
_cell.angle_alpha   90.00
_cell.angle_beta   90.00
_cell.angle_gamma   90.00
#
_symmetry.space_group_name_H-M   'P 1'
#
loop_
_entity.id
_entity.type
_entity.pdbx_description
1 polymer ?
#
loop_
_entity_poly.entity_id
_entity_poly.type
_entity_poly.pdbx_seq_one_letter_code
_entity_poly.pdbx_strand_id
1 'polypeptide(L)'
;MGNRVELDEMGKRILDASRTELYLSMRFLGPALHSLGWIMDLSTAFVGTDAAMIRFNPNYLFQLYVNRPRFLNRTYLHMILHCVFRHMFTAREKEDRELWDLASDIAVDAIIDSMEYRAVAELTPEYRQKWYSRLEEEIHVLTAERIYQYFIERKRNYLEEMQLAQIFAYDDHSFWERMEDEEENPSGENSRQKDSDNSPSGNTDSKNDSENDSENDSGHGNDDPDSKKDSQTGNKENNKEENKEKNSERNARRQRPSGRQDEGG
;
A
#
# COMPACT_ATOMS: atom_id res chain seq x y z
N MET A 1 -24.89 16.58 1.51
CA MET A 1 -24.18 15.35 1.95
C MET A 1 -24.25 14.22 0.91
N GLY A 2 -25.36 14.03 0.17
CA GLY A 2 -25.49 12.95 -0.83
C GLY A 2 -24.40 12.89 -1.92
N ASN A 3 -24.09 14.02 -2.56
CA ASN A 3 -23.12 14.05 -3.68
C ASN A 3 -21.70 13.56 -3.28
N ARG A 4 -21.23 13.84 -2.05
CA ARG A 4 -19.90 13.40 -1.61
C ARG A 4 -19.83 11.89 -1.42
N VAL A 5 -20.89 11.28 -0.89
CA VAL A 5 -20.99 9.82 -0.70
C VAL A 5 -21.07 9.13 -2.06
N GLU A 6 -21.88 9.67 -2.98
CA GLU A 6 -22.00 9.15 -4.34
C GLU A 6 -20.67 9.16 -5.09
N LEU A 7 -19.89 10.24 -4.97
CA LEU A 7 -18.56 10.33 -5.59
C LEU A 7 -17.55 9.33 -5.01
N ASP A 8 -17.54 9.15 -3.69
CA ASP A 8 -16.68 8.17 -3.02
C ASP A 8 -17.05 6.73 -3.44
N GLU A 9 -18.34 6.38 -3.42
CA GLU A 9 -18.82 5.08 -3.87
C GLU A 9 -18.51 4.82 -5.35
N MET A 10 -18.69 5.82 -6.22
CA MET A 10 -18.34 5.72 -7.63
C MET A 10 -16.86 5.42 -7.82
N GLY A 11 -15.97 6.16 -7.15
CA GLY A 11 -14.52 5.94 -7.23
C GLY A 11 -14.13 4.55 -6.74
N LYS A 12 -14.71 4.09 -5.62
CA LYS A 12 -14.50 2.74 -5.09
C LYS A 12 -14.97 1.65 -6.05
N ARG A 13 -16.12 1.82 -6.71
CA ARG A 13 -16.61 0.87 -7.73
C ARG A 13 -15.68 0.81 -8.95
N ILE A 14 -15.12 1.94 -9.38
CA ILE A 14 -14.15 2.00 -10.48
C ILE A 14 -12.85 1.26 -10.11
N LEU A 15 -12.33 1.49 -8.91
CA LEU A 15 -11.14 0.80 -8.41
C LEU A 15 -11.40 -0.71 -8.25
N ASP A 16 -12.59 -1.11 -7.80
CA ASP A 16 -12.98 -2.51 -7.69
C ASP A 16 -13.07 -3.21 -9.05
N ALA A 17 -13.62 -2.54 -10.06
CA ALA A 17 -13.65 -3.05 -11.42
C ALA A 17 -12.22 -3.29 -11.96
N SER A 18 -11.33 -2.30 -11.76
CA SER A 18 -9.92 -2.38 -12.18
C SER A 18 -9.17 -3.50 -11.46
N ARG A 19 -9.32 -3.57 -10.13
CA ARG A 19 -8.75 -4.65 -9.29
C ARG A 19 -9.25 -6.02 -9.74
N THR A 20 -10.54 -6.16 -10.02
CA THR A 20 -11.15 -7.42 -10.45
C THR A 20 -10.60 -7.86 -11.80
N GLU A 21 -10.48 -6.96 -12.77
CA GLU A 21 -9.91 -7.26 -14.09
C GLU A 21 -8.44 -7.71 -13.99
N LEU A 22 -7.64 -7.00 -13.18
CA LEU A 22 -6.26 -7.37 -12.88
C LEU A 22 -6.17 -8.75 -12.21
N TYR A 23 -7.03 -9.02 -11.21
CA TYR A 23 -7.05 -10.29 -10.49
C TYR A 23 -7.41 -11.47 -11.41
N LEU A 24 -8.37 -11.29 -12.31
CA LEU A 24 -8.74 -12.32 -13.29
C LEU A 24 -7.60 -12.59 -14.28
N SER A 25 -6.82 -11.57 -14.62
CA SER A 25 -5.68 -11.70 -15.54
C SER A 25 -4.42 -12.25 -14.87
N MET A 26 -4.21 -11.92 -13.59
CA MET A 26 -2.96 -12.17 -12.84
C MET A 26 -3.26 -12.71 -11.44
N ARG A 27 -3.94 -13.86 -11.36
CA ARG A 27 -4.45 -14.43 -10.09
C ARG A 27 -3.41 -14.58 -8.98
N PHE A 28 -2.13 -14.78 -9.33
CA PHE A 28 -1.02 -14.89 -8.37
C PHE A 28 -0.73 -13.57 -7.63
N LEU A 29 -1.08 -12.42 -8.21
CA LEU A 29 -0.99 -11.11 -7.54
C LEU A 29 -2.17 -10.82 -6.60
N GLY A 30 -3.12 -11.75 -6.44
CA GLY A 30 -4.33 -11.57 -5.63
C GLY A 30 -4.08 -10.94 -4.26
N PRO A 31 -3.15 -11.47 -3.43
CA PRO A 31 -2.84 -10.86 -2.13
C PRO A 31 -2.34 -9.42 -2.24
N ALA A 32 -1.48 -9.12 -3.22
CA ALA A 32 -0.96 -7.76 -3.44
C ALA A 32 -2.06 -6.80 -3.91
N LEU A 33 -2.89 -7.21 -4.87
CA LEU A 33 -4.01 -6.41 -5.39
C LEU A 33 -5.07 -6.07 -4.33
N HIS A 34 -5.14 -6.82 -3.23
CA HIS A 34 -6.08 -6.57 -2.12
C HIS A 34 -5.40 -5.93 -0.89
N SER A 35 -4.12 -5.56 -1.00
CA SER A 35 -3.35 -5.05 0.14
C SER A 35 -3.67 -3.61 0.52
N LEU A 36 -4.15 -2.80 -0.43
CA LEU A 36 -4.45 -1.38 -0.22
C LEU A 36 -5.95 -1.13 -0.05
N GLY A 37 -6.31 -0.35 0.97
CA GLY A 37 -7.66 0.23 1.09
C GLY A 37 -7.85 1.40 0.12
N TRP A 38 -9.06 1.97 0.06
CA TRP A 38 -9.36 3.10 -0.82
C TRP A 38 -9.98 4.25 -0.05
N ILE A 39 -9.50 5.47 -0.31
CA ILE A 39 -10.05 6.68 0.29
C ILE A 39 -10.12 7.80 -0.74
N MET A 40 -11.28 8.44 -0.83
CA MET A 40 -11.44 9.64 -1.63
C MET A 40 -10.65 10.78 -1.00
N ASP A 41 -9.73 11.37 -1.78
CA ASP A 41 -8.87 12.45 -1.35
C ASP A 41 -8.93 13.60 -2.37
N LEU A 42 -9.58 14.71 -1.99
CA LEU A 42 -9.76 15.87 -2.84
C LEU A 42 -8.59 16.86 -2.76
N SER A 43 -7.54 16.55 -1.98
CA SER A 43 -6.30 17.34 -1.96
C SER A 43 -5.42 17.08 -3.19
N THR A 44 -5.63 15.95 -3.89
CA THR A 44 -4.99 15.65 -5.17
C THR A 44 -5.98 15.85 -6.33
N ALA A 45 -5.44 16.18 -7.51
CA ALA A 45 -6.17 16.15 -8.76
C ALA A 45 -6.11 14.77 -9.45
N PHE A 46 -5.34 13.82 -8.91
CA PHE A 46 -4.98 12.55 -9.55
C PHE A 46 -5.33 11.34 -8.64
N VAL A 47 -4.54 10.28 -8.73
CA VAL A 47 -4.58 9.10 -7.87
C VAL A 47 -3.15 8.77 -7.44
N GLY A 48 -2.96 8.28 -6.22
CA GLY A 48 -1.67 7.84 -5.71
C GLY A 48 -1.80 6.98 -4.47
N THR A 49 -0.68 6.58 -3.87
CA THR A 49 -0.67 5.67 -2.72
C THR A 49 0.28 6.12 -1.62
N ASP A 50 -0.15 5.95 -0.37
CA ASP A 50 0.67 6.11 0.85
C ASP A 50 1.04 4.75 1.47
N ALA A 51 1.12 3.70 0.64
CA ALA A 51 1.38 2.31 1.03
C ALA A 51 0.30 1.62 1.88
N ALA A 52 -0.72 2.36 2.35
CA ALA A 52 -1.87 1.80 3.07
C ALA A 52 -3.16 1.94 2.27
N MET A 53 -3.33 3.09 1.61
CA MET A 53 -4.53 3.48 0.89
C MET A 53 -4.16 3.95 -0.52
N ILE A 54 -4.96 3.55 -1.50
CA ILE A 54 -5.06 4.29 -2.76
C ILE A 54 -5.94 5.52 -2.48
N ARG A 55 -5.32 6.69 -2.61
CA ARG A 55 -5.92 8.00 -2.46
C ARG A 55 -6.31 8.51 -3.82
N PHE A 56 -7.58 8.86 -4.01
CA PHE A 56 -8.09 9.15 -5.34
C PHE A 56 -8.96 10.40 -5.41
N ASN A 57 -8.81 11.13 -6.52
CA ASN A 57 -9.80 12.08 -6.98
C ASN A 57 -10.87 11.36 -7.83
N PRO A 58 -12.17 11.43 -7.46
CA PRO A 58 -13.22 10.67 -8.12
C PRO A 58 -13.47 11.12 -9.56
N ASN A 59 -13.27 12.42 -9.86
CA ASN A 59 -13.45 12.94 -11.22
C ASN A 59 -12.34 12.43 -12.15
N TYR A 60 -11.10 12.41 -11.65
CA TYR A 60 -9.97 11.86 -12.39
C TYR A 60 -10.17 10.38 -12.69
N LEU A 61 -10.51 9.57 -11.68
CA LEU A 61 -10.79 8.15 -11.88
C LEU A 61 -11.91 7.89 -12.87
N PHE A 62 -13.02 8.66 -12.78
CA PHE A 62 -14.13 8.53 -13.72
C PHE A 62 -13.70 8.81 -15.15
N GLN A 63 -12.99 9.92 -15.38
CA GLN A 63 -12.49 10.27 -16.70
C GLN A 63 -11.51 9.21 -17.23
N LEU A 64 -10.63 8.71 -16.39
CA LEU A 64 -9.65 7.71 -16.77
C LEU A 64 -10.31 6.38 -17.12
N TYR A 65 -11.27 5.93 -16.31
CA TYR A 65 -12.01 4.69 -16.54
C TYR A 65 -12.83 4.71 -17.82
N VAL A 66 -13.53 5.82 -18.11
CA VAL A 66 -14.35 5.94 -19.32
C VAL A 66 -13.50 6.02 -20.58
N ASN A 67 -12.40 6.79 -20.55
CA ASN A 67 -11.63 7.07 -21.75
C ASN A 67 -10.49 6.06 -21.99
N ARG A 68 -9.87 5.55 -20.91
CA ARG A 68 -8.67 4.71 -20.95
C ARG A 68 -8.65 3.67 -19.81
N PRO A 69 -9.61 2.72 -19.77
CA PRO A 69 -9.70 1.76 -18.67
C PRO A 69 -8.45 0.90 -18.48
N ARG A 70 -7.77 0.52 -19.57
CA ARG A 70 -6.48 -0.20 -19.50
C ARG A 70 -5.36 0.65 -18.89
N PHE A 71 -5.33 1.95 -19.16
CA PHE A 71 -4.39 2.84 -18.50
C PHE A 71 -4.66 2.91 -17.00
N LEU A 72 -5.92 2.93 -16.57
CA LEU A 72 -6.25 2.83 -15.14
C LEU A 72 -5.79 1.50 -14.52
N ASN A 73 -5.95 0.37 -15.21
CA ASN A 73 -5.41 -0.90 -14.76
C ASN A 73 -3.88 -0.86 -14.61
N ARG A 74 -3.19 -0.21 -15.55
CA ARG A 74 -1.74 0.02 -15.47
C ARG A 74 -1.38 0.89 -14.26
N THR A 75 -2.05 2.02 -14.06
CA THR A 75 -1.87 2.89 -12.88
C THR A 75 -2.08 2.12 -11.58
N TYR A 76 -3.12 1.29 -11.49
CA TYR A 76 -3.37 0.47 -10.32
C TYR A 76 -2.23 -0.52 -10.07
N LEU A 77 -1.81 -1.27 -11.11
CA LEU A 77 -0.71 -2.22 -11.00
C LEU A 77 0.62 -1.51 -10.66
N HIS A 78 0.85 -0.33 -11.23
CA HIS A 78 2.00 0.52 -10.97
C HIS A 78 2.12 0.83 -9.48
N MET A 79 1.07 1.40 -8.86
CA MET A 79 1.03 1.64 -7.41
C MET A 79 1.28 0.38 -6.58
N ILE A 80 0.72 -0.77 -6.99
CA ILE A 80 0.95 -2.06 -6.31
C ILE A 80 2.42 -2.47 -6.42
N LEU A 81 3.06 -2.30 -7.57
CA LEU A 81 4.47 -2.63 -7.76
C LEU A 81 5.40 -1.69 -6.97
N HIS A 82 5.09 -0.40 -6.83
CA HIS A 82 5.80 0.47 -5.89
C HIS A 82 5.76 -0.07 -4.46
N CYS A 83 4.60 -0.57 -4.02
CA CYS A 83 4.45 -1.16 -2.69
C CYS A 83 5.23 -2.48 -2.56
N VAL A 84 5.16 -3.36 -3.56
CA VAL A 84 5.89 -4.65 -3.59
C VAL A 84 7.40 -4.43 -3.54
N PHE A 85 7.91 -3.45 -4.29
CA PHE A 85 9.33 -3.10 -4.32
C PHE A 85 9.74 -2.12 -3.21
N ARG A 86 8.78 -1.66 -2.40
CA ARG A 86 8.98 -0.75 -1.26
C ARG A 86 9.63 0.58 -1.65
N HIS A 87 9.44 1.06 -2.87
CA HIS A 87 10.08 2.27 -3.40
C HIS A 87 9.85 3.51 -2.52
N MET A 88 8.63 3.67 -2.00
CA MET A 88 8.24 4.78 -1.14
C MET A 88 8.95 4.82 0.23
N PHE A 89 9.42 3.67 0.74
CA PHE A 89 10.20 3.62 1.98
C PHE A 89 11.67 3.97 1.73
N THR A 90 12.19 3.56 0.58
CA THR A 90 13.56 3.86 0.15
C THR A 90 13.71 5.33 -0.26
N ALA A 91 12.65 5.98 -0.77
CA ALA A 91 12.64 7.38 -1.16
C ALA A 91 13.17 8.31 -0.06
N ARG A 92 12.86 8.00 1.21
CA ARG A 92 13.29 8.75 2.40
C ARG A 92 14.80 8.82 2.58
N GLU A 93 15.51 7.81 2.07
CA GLU A 93 16.95 7.67 2.19
C GLU A 93 17.71 8.32 1.01
N LYS A 94 16.99 8.81 -0.01
CA LYS A 94 17.60 9.39 -1.22
C LYS A 94 17.72 10.89 -1.12
N GLU A 95 18.88 11.39 -1.53
CA GLU A 95 19.18 12.83 -1.57
C GLU A 95 18.36 13.54 -2.64
N ASP A 96 18.22 12.93 -3.82
CA ASP A 96 17.40 13.44 -4.92
C ASP A 96 16.12 12.60 -5.03
N ARG A 97 15.04 13.08 -4.42
CA ARG A 97 13.74 12.37 -4.40
C ARG A 97 13.08 12.33 -5.77
N GLU A 98 13.10 13.44 -6.51
CA GLU A 98 12.51 13.50 -7.85
C GLU A 98 13.19 12.51 -8.81
N LEU A 99 14.51 12.35 -8.72
CA LEU A 99 15.20 11.32 -9.49
C LEU A 99 14.87 9.90 -9.03
N TRP A 100 14.68 9.70 -7.71
CA TRP A 100 14.29 8.39 -7.19
C TRP A 100 12.90 7.97 -7.66
N ASP A 101 11.96 8.90 -7.66
CA ASP A 101 10.62 8.74 -8.22
C ASP A 101 10.70 8.33 -9.69
N LEU A 102 11.43 9.09 -10.50
CA LEU A 102 11.64 8.76 -11.90
C LEU A 102 12.27 7.36 -12.10
N ALA A 103 13.29 7.03 -11.33
CA ALA A 103 13.96 5.74 -11.42
C ALA A 103 13.02 4.58 -11.04
N SER A 104 12.17 4.81 -10.04
CA SER A 104 11.14 3.87 -9.60
C SER A 104 10.10 3.63 -10.69
N ASP A 105 9.63 4.68 -11.35
CA ASP A 105 8.61 4.57 -12.41
C ASP A 105 9.16 3.85 -13.63
N ILE A 106 10.39 4.16 -14.05
CA ILE A 106 11.04 3.46 -15.16
C ILE A 106 11.17 1.97 -14.85
N ALA A 107 11.58 1.60 -13.64
CA ALA A 107 11.70 0.21 -13.22
C ALA A 107 10.35 -0.52 -13.23
N VAL A 108 9.33 0.07 -12.62
CA VAL A 108 7.98 -0.50 -12.54
C VAL A 108 7.39 -0.66 -13.93
N ASP A 109 7.48 0.36 -14.77
CA ASP A 109 6.84 0.33 -16.08
C ASP A 109 7.60 -0.49 -17.11
N ALA A 110 8.92 -0.66 -16.99
CA ALA A 110 9.65 -1.65 -17.77
C ALA A 110 9.09 -3.06 -17.51
N ILE A 111 8.77 -3.37 -16.25
CA ILE A 111 8.13 -4.64 -15.88
C ILE A 111 6.72 -4.72 -16.46
N ILE A 112 5.87 -3.70 -16.29
CA ILE A 112 4.50 -3.71 -16.84
C ILE A 112 4.49 -3.79 -18.37
N ASP A 113 5.40 -3.07 -19.05
CA ASP A 113 5.51 -3.09 -20.51
C ASP A 113 6.00 -4.44 -21.06
N SER A 114 6.70 -5.24 -20.25
CA SER A 114 7.07 -6.60 -20.60
C SER A 114 5.94 -7.62 -20.45
N MET A 115 4.80 -7.24 -19.84
CA MET A 115 3.68 -8.15 -19.59
C MET A 115 2.73 -8.25 -20.77
N GLU A 116 2.41 -9.48 -21.18
CA GLU A 116 1.45 -9.77 -22.26
C GLU A 116 0.01 -9.99 -21.78
N TYR A 117 -0.35 -9.53 -20.58
CA TYR A 117 -1.71 -9.66 -20.05
C TYR A 117 -2.65 -8.62 -20.63
N ARG A 118 -3.81 -9.06 -21.14
CA ARG A 118 -4.81 -8.20 -21.78
C ARG A 118 -5.21 -6.96 -20.96
N ALA A 119 -5.28 -7.10 -19.63
CA ALA A 119 -5.67 -6.03 -18.72
C ALA A 119 -4.71 -4.83 -18.73
N VAL A 120 -3.44 -5.03 -19.08
CA VAL A 120 -2.37 -3.99 -19.05
C VAL A 120 -1.62 -3.81 -20.37
N ALA A 121 -1.81 -4.73 -21.32
CA ALA A 121 -1.14 -4.70 -22.61
C ALA A 121 -1.55 -3.47 -23.43
N GLU A 122 -0.57 -2.61 -23.68
CA GLU A 122 -0.64 -1.45 -24.57
C GLU A 122 0.61 -1.43 -25.46
N LEU A 123 0.55 -0.72 -26.59
CA LEU A 123 1.73 -0.55 -27.43
C LEU A 123 2.73 0.35 -26.70
N THR A 124 3.88 -0.20 -26.34
CA THR A 124 4.97 0.57 -25.73
C THR A 124 5.48 1.61 -26.75
N PRO A 125 5.42 2.92 -26.44
CA PRO A 125 5.95 3.94 -27.32
C PRO A 125 7.44 3.74 -27.63
N GLU A 126 7.84 4.01 -28.86
CA GLU A 126 9.22 3.82 -29.34
C GLU A 126 10.25 4.59 -28.49
N TYR A 127 9.84 5.73 -27.92
CA TYR A 127 10.67 6.50 -26.99
C TYR A 127 11.01 5.71 -25.71
N ARG A 128 10.04 5.00 -25.11
CA ARG A 128 10.29 4.15 -23.93
C ARG A 128 11.18 2.98 -24.28
N GLN A 129 10.92 2.32 -25.41
CA GLN A 129 11.75 1.19 -25.88
C GLN A 129 13.22 1.60 -26.04
N LYS A 130 13.49 2.77 -26.64
CA LYS A 130 14.86 3.31 -26.77
C LYS A 130 15.54 3.50 -25.41
N TRP A 131 14.80 3.96 -24.40
CA TRP A 131 15.32 4.11 -23.05
C TRP A 131 15.55 2.78 -22.35
N TYR A 132 14.63 1.83 -22.47
CA TYR A 132 14.82 0.48 -21.94
C TYR A 132 16.08 -0.15 -22.54
N SER A 133 16.23 -0.14 -23.87
CA SER A 133 17.43 -0.69 -24.52
C SER A 133 18.72 0.00 -24.08
N ARG A 134 18.73 1.34 -24.00
CA ARG A 134 19.89 2.10 -23.52
C ARG A 134 20.27 1.71 -22.09
N LEU A 135 19.29 1.64 -21.19
CA LEU A 135 19.54 1.28 -19.80
C LEU A 135 19.95 -0.18 -19.67
N GLU A 136 19.33 -1.11 -20.40
CA GLU A 136 19.72 -2.53 -20.40
C GLU A 136 21.14 -2.77 -20.90
N GLU A 137 21.59 -2.03 -21.92
CA GLU A 137 22.97 -2.10 -22.40
C GLU A 137 24.00 -1.66 -21.34
N GLU A 138 23.66 -0.65 -20.53
CA GLU A 138 24.60 -0.05 -19.57
C GLU A 138 24.52 -0.64 -18.16
N ILE A 139 23.33 -1.00 -17.66
CA ILE A 139 23.11 -1.48 -16.28
C ILE A 139 22.54 -2.90 -16.19
N HIS A 140 22.22 -3.54 -17.32
CA HIS A 140 21.74 -4.92 -17.48
C HIS A 140 20.38 -5.25 -16.86
N VAL A 141 20.11 -4.81 -15.63
CA VAL A 141 18.88 -5.07 -14.89
C VAL A 141 18.28 -3.73 -14.45
N LEU A 142 17.03 -3.49 -14.85
CA LEU A 142 16.29 -2.24 -14.63
C LEU A 142 15.65 -2.18 -13.24
N THR A 143 16.46 -2.17 -12.19
CA THR A 143 16.03 -1.87 -10.82
C THR A 143 16.07 -0.36 -10.57
N ALA A 144 15.19 0.16 -9.71
CA ALA A 144 15.19 1.58 -9.32
C ALA A 144 16.56 2.06 -8.82
N GLU A 145 17.28 1.26 -8.03
CA GLU A 145 18.61 1.61 -7.51
C GLU A 145 19.65 1.77 -8.63
N ARG A 146 19.67 0.85 -9.59
CA ARG A 146 20.61 0.91 -10.72
C ARG A 146 20.28 2.04 -11.67
N ILE A 147 19.00 2.33 -11.91
CA ILE A 147 18.57 3.45 -12.75
C ILE A 147 18.88 4.78 -12.06
N TYR A 148 18.63 4.88 -10.76
CA TYR A 148 19.04 6.04 -9.98
C TYR A 148 20.56 6.25 -10.05
N GLN A 149 21.33 5.18 -9.81
CA GLN A 149 22.79 5.22 -9.90
C GLN A 149 23.27 5.64 -11.30
N TYR A 150 22.61 5.15 -12.35
CA TYR A 150 22.89 5.51 -13.73
C TYR A 150 22.87 7.02 -13.97
N PHE A 151 21.83 7.70 -13.48
CA PHE A 151 21.67 9.14 -13.67
C PHE A 151 22.63 9.95 -12.79
N ILE A 152 22.90 9.55 -11.55
CA ILE A 152 23.79 10.33 -10.65
C ILE A 152 25.27 10.23 -11.04
N GLU A 153 25.71 9.12 -11.64
CA GLU A 153 27.11 8.92 -12.06
C GLU A 153 27.47 9.66 -13.35
N ARG A 154 26.49 10.24 -14.02
CA ARG A 154 26.63 10.91 -15.31
C ARG A 154 26.36 12.40 -15.18
N LYS A 155 26.74 13.14 -16.22
CA LYS A 155 26.36 14.55 -16.32
C LYS A 155 24.84 14.62 -16.49
N ARG A 156 24.15 15.11 -15.45
CA ARG A 156 22.69 15.27 -15.40
C ARG A 156 22.16 16.11 -16.55
N ASN A 157 21.04 15.66 -17.11
CA ASN A 157 20.29 16.35 -18.15
C ASN A 157 18.85 16.54 -17.67
N TYR A 158 18.64 17.55 -16.83
CA TYR A 158 17.36 17.81 -16.17
C TYR A 158 16.18 17.97 -17.13
N LEU A 159 16.39 18.45 -18.36
CA LEU A 159 15.32 18.54 -19.35
C LEU A 159 14.86 17.15 -19.81
N GLU A 160 15.81 16.24 -20.05
CA GLU A 160 15.52 14.87 -20.45
C GLU A 160 14.89 14.06 -19.29
N GLU A 161 15.36 14.30 -18.07
CA GLU A 161 14.77 13.72 -16.86
C GLU A 161 13.33 14.19 -16.64
N MET A 162 13.04 15.48 -16.82
CA MET A 162 11.67 16.01 -16.74
C MET A 162 10.76 15.40 -17.81
N GLN A 163 11.27 15.26 -19.05
CA GLN A 163 10.51 14.63 -20.14
C GLN A 163 10.21 13.16 -19.82
N LEU A 164 11.18 12.44 -19.28
CA LEU A 164 10.99 11.08 -18.81
C LEU A 164 9.94 11.03 -17.69
N ALA A 165 10.03 11.89 -16.68
CA ALA A 165 9.08 11.91 -15.57
C ALA A 165 7.64 12.10 -16.08
N GLN A 166 7.42 12.97 -17.07
CA GLN A 166 6.09 13.14 -17.69
C GLN A 166 5.59 11.89 -18.44
N ILE A 167 6.50 11.14 -19.07
CA ILE A 167 6.16 9.93 -19.84
C ILE A 167 5.84 8.75 -18.92
N PHE A 168 6.48 8.71 -17.76
CA PHE A 168 6.41 7.64 -16.78
C PHE A 168 5.49 7.97 -15.58
N ALA A 169 4.86 9.14 -15.54
CA ALA A 169 3.92 9.51 -14.49
C ALA A 169 2.58 8.75 -14.59
N TYR A 170 2.36 7.79 -13.69
CA TYR A 170 1.08 7.08 -13.57
C TYR A 170 0.32 7.42 -12.29
N ASP A 171 1.01 7.78 -11.21
CA ASP A 171 0.40 8.15 -9.94
C ASP A 171 1.07 9.37 -9.27
N ASP A 172 0.46 9.85 -8.19
CA ASP A 172 0.87 11.03 -7.44
C ASP A 172 1.79 10.66 -6.27
N HIS A 173 3.10 10.83 -6.45
CA HIS A 173 4.09 10.53 -5.42
C HIS A 173 4.13 11.51 -4.25
N SER A 174 3.37 12.62 -4.28
CA SER A 174 3.32 13.54 -3.13
C SER A 174 2.79 12.85 -1.86
N PHE A 175 2.09 11.72 -1.99
CA PHE A 175 1.68 10.89 -0.87
C PHE A 175 2.83 10.17 -0.17
N TRP A 176 3.97 9.97 -0.83
CA TRP A 176 5.14 9.35 -0.21
C TRP A 176 5.76 10.27 0.83
N GLU A 177 5.79 11.58 0.55
CA GLU A 177 6.29 12.61 1.47
C GLU A 177 5.38 12.73 2.70
N ARG A 178 4.05 12.68 2.52
CA ARG A 178 3.09 12.78 3.64
C ARG A 178 3.25 11.66 4.68
N MET A 179 3.76 10.50 4.26
CA MET A 179 4.06 9.42 5.22
C MET A 179 5.19 9.79 6.19
N GLU A 180 6.09 10.70 5.80
CA GLU A 180 7.16 11.19 6.68
C GLU A 180 6.57 12.13 7.74
N ASP A 181 5.72 13.08 7.33
CA ASP A 181 5.07 14.04 8.23
C ASP A 181 4.23 13.34 9.32
N GLU A 182 3.52 12.27 8.96
CA GLU A 182 2.69 11.48 9.89
C GLU A 182 3.53 10.64 10.87
N GLU A 183 4.71 10.16 10.46
CA GLU A 183 5.64 9.44 11.36
C GLU A 183 6.37 10.38 12.32
N GLU A 184 6.70 11.60 11.89
CA GLU A 184 7.34 12.61 12.74
C GLU A 184 6.36 13.24 13.74
N ASN A 185 5.05 13.27 13.43
CA ASN A 185 3.99 13.82 14.29
C ASN A 185 2.84 12.82 14.54
N PRO A 186 3.06 11.74 15.32
CA PRO A 186 2.05 10.70 15.58
C PRO A 186 0.86 11.18 16.43
N SER A 187 0.81 12.46 16.82
CA SER A 187 -0.23 13.09 17.65
C SER A 187 -1.40 13.70 16.87
N GLY A 188 -1.46 13.57 15.54
CA GLY A 188 -2.66 13.90 14.78
C GLY A 188 -3.79 12.92 15.10
N GLU A 189 -4.83 13.37 15.80
CA GLU A 189 -6.02 12.58 16.12
C GLU A 189 -6.58 11.90 14.87
N ASN A 190 -6.27 10.61 14.75
CA ASN A 190 -6.87 9.73 13.77
C ASN A 190 -8.35 9.62 14.15
N SER A 191 -9.18 10.47 13.54
CA SER A 191 -10.64 10.38 13.59
C SER A 191 -11.06 9.13 12.81
N ARG A 192 -10.77 7.97 13.41
CA ARG A 192 -11.50 6.74 13.16
C ARG A 192 -12.95 7.07 13.46
N GLN A 193 -13.74 7.38 12.43
CA GLN A 193 -15.18 7.33 12.51
C GLN A 193 -15.55 5.94 12.98
N LYS A 194 -15.76 5.81 14.30
CA LYS A 194 -16.54 4.74 14.88
C LYS A 194 -17.94 4.97 14.37
N ASP A 195 -18.34 4.18 13.38
CA ASP A 195 -19.75 3.96 13.12
C ASP A 195 -20.36 3.39 14.42
N SER A 196 -21.16 4.22 15.07
CA SER A 196 -21.91 3.83 16.26
C SER A 196 -23.06 2.93 15.82
N ASP A 197 -22.93 1.63 16.06
CA ASP A 197 -24.06 0.71 16.15
C ASP A 197 -25.03 1.22 17.22
N ASN A 198 -26.15 1.79 16.78
CA ASN A 198 -27.26 2.14 17.66
C ASN A 198 -28.21 0.96 17.77
N SER A 199 -27.95 0.07 18.72
CA SER A 199 -28.96 -0.85 19.26
C SER A 199 -29.60 -0.20 20.49
N PRO A 200 -30.90 0.12 20.51
CA PRO A 200 -31.56 0.53 21.73
C PRO A 200 -32.19 -0.69 22.43
N SER A 201 -31.69 -1.01 23.62
CA SER A 201 -32.35 -1.90 24.58
C SER A 201 -32.67 -1.16 25.87
N GLY A 202 -33.98 -0.97 26.13
CA GLY A 202 -34.63 -0.79 27.44
C GLY A 202 -34.39 0.55 28.16
N ASN A 203 -35.31 1.14 28.92
CA ASN A 203 -36.68 0.80 29.33
C ASN A 203 -37.23 2.05 30.06
N THR A 204 -38.53 2.33 30.06
CA THR A 204 -39.23 2.96 31.20
C THR A 204 -40.75 2.88 31.06
N ASP A 205 -41.37 2.52 32.18
CA ASP A 205 -42.76 2.12 32.37
C ASP A 205 -43.81 3.18 32.06
N SER A 206 -44.97 2.73 31.57
CA SER A 206 -46.28 3.27 31.98
C SER A 206 -47.40 2.25 31.70
N LYS A 207 -48.19 2.02 32.75
CA LYS A 207 -49.35 1.11 32.84
C LYS A 207 -50.50 1.56 31.92
N ASN A 208 -51.21 0.60 31.34
CA ASN A 208 -52.67 0.48 31.46
C ASN A 208 -53.20 -0.85 30.89
N ASP A 209 -54.23 -1.34 31.58
CA ASP A 209 -54.95 -2.61 31.44
C ASP A 209 -55.73 -2.76 30.12
N SER A 210 -55.87 -4.01 29.63
CA SER A 210 -57.16 -4.70 29.48
C SER A 210 -57.06 -5.99 28.65
N GLU A 211 -57.23 -7.11 29.37
CA GLU A 211 -58.03 -8.33 29.10
C GLU A 211 -58.03 -9.11 27.76
N ASN A 212 -57.97 -10.44 27.95
CA ASN A 212 -58.47 -11.58 27.17
C ASN A 212 -57.78 -11.94 25.83
N ASP A 213 -57.57 -13.21 25.45
CA ASP A 213 -58.10 -14.49 25.93
C ASP A 213 -57.13 -15.66 25.62
N SER A 214 -57.42 -16.77 26.30
CA SER A 214 -56.79 -18.10 26.36
C SER A 214 -56.49 -18.86 25.06
N GLU A 215 -55.48 -19.75 25.12
CA GLU A 215 -55.46 -21.20 24.76
C GLU A 215 -54.00 -21.62 24.44
N ASN A 216 -53.24 -22.19 25.37
CA ASN A 216 -53.16 -23.62 25.74
C ASN A 216 -52.81 -24.56 24.56
N ASP A 217 -51.53 -24.94 24.40
CA ASP A 217 -51.20 -26.36 24.29
C ASP A 217 -49.76 -26.68 24.78
N SER A 218 -49.76 -27.81 25.46
CA SER A 218 -48.82 -28.57 26.25
C SER A 218 -47.65 -29.17 25.47
N GLY A 219 -46.48 -29.21 26.11
CA GLY A 219 -45.36 -30.04 25.67
C GLY A 219 -44.27 -30.16 26.74
N HIS A 220 -44.51 -31.00 27.75
CA HIS A 220 -43.48 -31.69 28.58
C HIS A 220 -42.47 -32.42 27.67
N GLY A 221 -41.20 -32.67 27.99
CA GLY A 221 -40.34 -32.55 29.18
C GLY A 221 -38.92 -32.97 28.72
N ASN A 222 -37.86 -32.41 29.30
CA ASN A 222 -37.05 -32.95 30.40
C ASN A 222 -35.72 -33.62 29.96
N ASP A 223 -34.65 -33.10 30.57
CA ASP A 223 -33.48 -33.78 31.16
C ASP A 223 -32.32 -34.31 30.28
N ASP A 224 -31.34 -33.41 30.03
CA ASP A 224 -29.96 -33.38 30.62
C ASP A 224 -28.99 -34.61 30.47
N PRO A 225 -27.71 -34.58 30.95
CA PRO A 225 -26.52 -34.59 30.09
C PRO A 225 -25.47 -35.70 30.39
N ASP A 226 -24.46 -35.89 29.54
CA ASP A 226 -23.19 -36.60 29.89
C ASP A 226 -22.10 -36.19 28.88
N SER A 227 -21.08 -35.38 29.18
CA SER A 227 -19.89 -35.52 30.04
C SER A 227 -18.81 -36.49 29.53
N LYS A 228 -17.62 -35.92 29.26
CA LYS A 228 -16.22 -36.36 29.54
C LYS A 228 -15.27 -35.93 28.40
N LYS A 229 -14.36 -34.96 28.60
CA LYS A 229 -13.06 -34.97 29.35
C LYS A 229 -12.05 -35.99 28.83
N ASP A 230 -10.94 -35.47 28.31
CA ASP A 230 -9.52 -35.72 28.69
C ASP A 230 -8.67 -34.77 27.82
N SER A 231 -8.01 -33.70 28.30
CA SER A 231 -6.78 -33.56 29.10
C SER A 231 -5.57 -34.36 28.62
N GLN A 232 -4.56 -33.68 28.05
CA GLN A 232 -3.15 -33.64 28.51
C GLN A 232 -2.31 -32.76 27.55
N THR A 233 -1.80 -31.59 27.98
CA THR A 233 -0.44 -31.29 28.48
C THR A 233 0.73 -31.39 27.49
N GLY A 234 1.45 -30.26 27.34
CA GLY A 234 2.92 -30.24 27.26
C GLY A 234 3.58 -30.01 25.88
N ASN A 235 4.02 -28.78 25.59
CA ASN A 235 5.45 -28.44 25.52
C ASN A 235 5.67 -26.96 25.12
N LYS A 236 6.15 -26.18 26.09
CA LYS A 236 6.94 -24.96 25.88
C LYS A 236 8.39 -25.37 26.04
N GLU A 237 9.19 -25.27 24.98
CA GLU A 237 10.64 -25.05 25.05
C GLU A 237 11.18 -25.05 23.61
N ASN A 238 11.55 -23.87 23.12
CA ASN A 238 12.63 -23.61 22.16
C ASN A 238 12.49 -22.16 21.66
N ASN A 239 13.21 -21.24 22.31
CA ASN A 239 13.71 -19.99 21.73
C ASN A 239 14.45 -19.19 22.82
N LYS A 240 15.59 -19.73 23.29
CA LYS A 240 16.50 -19.01 24.19
C LYS A 240 17.98 -19.07 23.80
N GLU A 241 18.34 -19.61 22.63
CA GLU A 241 19.76 -19.75 22.26
C GLU A 241 20.27 -18.80 21.16
N GLU A 242 19.43 -18.16 20.34
CA GLU A 242 19.92 -17.23 19.31
C GLU A 242 20.29 -15.82 19.82
N ASN A 243 19.92 -15.47 21.06
CA ASN A 243 20.16 -14.14 21.62
C ASN A 243 21.43 -14.00 22.47
N LYS A 244 22.30 -15.03 22.52
CA LYS A 244 23.58 -14.98 23.26
C LYS A 244 24.81 -14.70 22.38
N GLU A 245 24.77 -14.94 21.08
CA GLU A 245 25.93 -14.68 20.20
C GLU A 245 26.04 -13.23 19.71
N LYS A 246 24.92 -12.49 19.58
CA LYS A 246 24.97 -11.09 19.12
C LYS A 246 25.44 -10.08 20.18
N ASN A 247 25.52 -10.48 21.45
CA ASN A 247 25.84 -9.58 22.56
C ASN A 247 27.32 -9.65 23.01
N SER A 248 28.09 -10.62 22.54
CA SER A 248 29.54 -10.71 22.81
C SER A 248 30.36 -9.86 21.82
N GLU A 249 29.93 -9.73 20.56
CA GLU A 249 30.64 -8.93 19.54
C GLU A 249 30.47 -7.42 19.73
N ARG A 250 29.34 -6.95 20.30
CA ARG A 250 29.11 -5.53 20.57
C ARG A 250 29.94 -4.98 21.74
N ASN A 251 30.33 -5.82 22.70
CA ASN A 251 31.11 -5.40 23.87
C ASN A 251 32.63 -5.39 23.63
N ALA A 252 33.14 -6.10 22.62
CA ALA A 252 34.58 -6.11 22.29
C ALA A 252 35.05 -4.84 21.55
N ARG A 253 34.15 -4.09 20.91
CA ARG A 253 34.51 -2.89 20.12
C ARG A 253 34.56 -1.59 20.94
N ARG A 254 34.16 -1.62 22.22
CA ARG A 254 34.08 -0.42 23.09
C ARG A 254 35.25 -0.26 24.07
N GLN A 255 36.27 -1.12 24.03
CA GLN A 255 37.46 -1.01 24.90
C GLN A 255 38.76 -1.05 24.08
N ARG A 256 39.13 0.08 23.48
CA ARG A 256 40.53 0.41 23.15
C ARG A 256 40.77 1.90 23.43
N PRO A 257 41.66 2.28 24.36
CA PRO A 257 42.06 3.67 24.56
C PRO A 257 43.47 3.97 24.03
N SER A 258 43.74 5.28 23.91
CA SER A 258 45.02 6.00 23.70
C SER A 258 45.56 6.04 22.27
N GLY A 259 46.14 7.13 21.77
CA GLY A 259 46.54 8.38 22.41
C GLY A 259 46.99 9.42 21.38
N ARG A 260 47.00 10.66 21.81
CA ARG A 260 47.36 11.90 21.10
C ARG A 260 48.85 12.17 21.25
N GLN A 261 49.51 12.74 20.24
CA GLN A 261 50.60 13.72 20.42
C GLN A 261 50.91 14.47 19.11
N ASP A 262 50.86 15.81 19.21
CA ASP A 262 51.51 16.79 18.34
C ASP A 262 53.04 16.66 18.42
N GLU A 263 53.77 17.08 17.38
CA GLU A 263 54.67 18.25 17.41
C GLU A 263 55.35 18.46 16.04
N GLY A 264 55.79 19.71 15.83
CA GLY A 264 56.14 20.28 14.53
C GLY A 264 57.55 20.02 14.01
N GLY A 265 57.78 20.50 12.79
CA GLY A 265 59.02 20.39 12.02
C GLY A 265 58.79 20.75 10.56
#